data_AF-D2QI40-F1
#
_entry.id   AF-D2QI40-F1
#
_cell.length_a   1.000
_cell.length_b   1.000
_cell.length_c   1.000
_cell.angle_alpha   90.00
_cell.angle_beta   90.00
_cell.angle_gamma   90.00
#
_symmetry.space_group_name_H-M   'P 1'
#
loop_
_entity.id
_entity.type
_entity.pdbx_description
1 polymer ?
#
loop_
_entity_poly.entity_id
_entity_poly.type
_entity_poly.pdbx_seq_one_letter_code
_entity_poly.pdbx_strand_id
1 'polypeptide(L)'
;MRELTAQVNNISSREDFIKFLSALLADLQADRSAWENNTLDKYLGGIKSWTEDMNGYYVNMGKPTPENVNWRVFAEILMAATIYE
;
A
#
# COMPACT_ATOMS: atom_id res chain seq x y z
N MET A 1 9.53 3.44 -8.32
CA MET A 1 9.90 3.29 -6.87
C MET A 1 10.23 4.59 -6.08
N ARG A 2 11.33 5.34 -6.32
CA ARG A 2 11.66 6.53 -5.49
C ARG A 2 10.55 7.59 -5.43
N GLU A 3 9.89 7.84 -6.55
CA GLU A 3 8.76 8.77 -6.66
C GLU A 3 7.54 8.30 -5.84
N LEU A 4 7.22 7.00 -5.88
CA LEU A 4 6.12 6.41 -5.11
C LEU A 4 6.37 6.56 -3.60
N THR A 5 7.61 6.37 -3.14
CA THR A 5 7.96 6.57 -1.73
C THR A 5 7.76 8.03 -1.29
N ALA A 6 8.06 8.99 -2.16
CA ALA A 6 7.80 10.40 -1.86
C ALA A 6 6.30 10.70 -1.77
N GLN A 7 5.48 10.11 -2.64
CA GLN A 7 4.02 10.27 -2.59
C GLN A 7 3.43 9.73 -1.28
N VAL A 8 3.87 8.54 -0.83
CA VAL A 8 3.40 7.94 0.44
C VAL A 8 3.57 8.91 1.63
N ASN A 9 4.68 9.64 1.70
CA ASN A 9 4.94 10.58 2.80
C ASN A 9 4.04 11.83 2.78
N ASN A 10 3.35 12.10 1.66
CA ASN A 10 2.53 13.30 1.46
C ASN A 10 1.03 13.00 1.39
N ILE A 11 0.61 11.74 1.60
CA ILE A 11 -0.82 11.39 1.58
C ILE A 11 -1.52 12.03 2.79
N SER A 12 -2.50 12.88 2.52
CA SER A 12 -3.33 13.53 3.55
C SER A 12 -4.82 13.50 3.23
N SER A 13 -5.19 13.08 2.02
CA SER A 13 -6.55 13.07 1.51
C SER A 13 -6.86 11.81 0.71
N ARG A 14 -8.15 11.58 0.46
CA ARG A 14 -8.61 10.51 -0.45
C ARG A 14 -8.07 10.73 -1.87
N GLU A 15 -8.01 11.98 -2.32
CA GLU A 15 -7.51 12.36 -3.62
C GLU A 15 -6.01 12.04 -3.76
N ASP A 16 -5.21 12.24 -2.71
CA ASP A 16 -3.80 11.83 -2.69
C ASP A 16 -3.66 10.31 -2.75
N PHE A 17 -4.50 9.58 -2.01
CA PHE A 17 -4.53 8.12 -2.06
C PHE A 17 -4.88 7.59 -3.45
N ILE A 18 -5.87 8.17 -4.14
CA ILE A 18 -6.24 7.80 -5.51
C ILE A 18 -5.09 8.07 -6.50
N LYS A 19 -4.41 9.22 -6.36
CA LYS A 19 -3.23 9.53 -7.18
C LYS A 19 -2.10 8.53 -6.96
N PHE A 20 -1.83 8.17 -5.71
CA PHE A 20 -0.86 7.14 -5.37
C PHE A 20 -1.22 5.78 -5.99
N LEU A 21 -2.47 5.33 -5.87
CA LEU A 21 -2.93 4.08 -6.48
C LEU A 21 -2.78 4.09 -8.00
N SER A 22 -3.12 5.21 -8.65
CA SER A 22 -2.95 5.39 -10.09
C SER A 22 -1.48 5.26 -10.50
N ALA A 23 -0.57 5.90 -9.75
CA ALA A 23 0.87 5.83 -10.00
C ALA A 23 1.43 4.41 -9.75
N LEU A 24 0.97 3.74 -8.70
CA LEU A 24 1.38 2.39 -8.35
C LEU A 24 0.95 1.37 -9.41
N LEU A 25 -0.29 1.49 -9.91
CA LEU A 25 -0.79 0.65 -11.00
C LEU A 25 -0.01 0.89 -12.30
N ALA A 26 0.31 2.15 -12.62
CA ALA A 26 1.11 2.49 -13.78
C ALA A 26 2.54 1.91 -13.68
N ASP A 27 3.18 1.94 -12.51
CA ASP A 27 4.49 1.33 -12.26
C ASP A 27 4.45 -0.19 -12.48
N LEU A 28 3.42 -0.88 -11.96
CA LEU A 28 3.20 -2.31 -12.20
C LEU A 28 2.96 -2.65 -13.68
N GLN A 29 2.22 -1.81 -14.41
CA GLN A 29 1.95 -2.02 -15.83
C GLN A 29 3.17 -1.73 -16.72
N ALA A 30 4.01 -0.77 -16.33
CA ALA A 30 5.21 -0.41 -17.07
C ALA A 30 6.29 -1.50 -17.02
N ASP A 31 6.52 -2.09 -15.84
CA ASP A 31 7.44 -3.22 -15.69
C ASP A 31 7.05 -4.14 -14.52
N ARG A 32 6.15 -5.08 -14.83
CA ARG A 32 5.73 -6.12 -13.88
C ARG A 32 6.88 -7.02 -13.41
N SER A 33 7.94 -7.17 -14.21
CA SER A 33 9.06 -8.06 -13.88
C SER A 33 9.97 -7.49 -12.80
N ALA A 34 9.99 -6.16 -12.64
CA ALA A 34 10.70 -5.47 -11.58
C ALA A 34 10.09 -5.69 -10.18
N TRP A 35 8.85 -6.18 -10.10
CA TRP A 35 8.16 -6.44 -8.85
C TRP A 35 8.43 -7.87 -8.36
N GLU A 36 8.86 -8.01 -7.11
CA GLU A 36 8.97 -9.31 -6.44
C GLU A 36 7.58 -9.95 -6.27
N ASN A 37 6.61 -9.15 -5.83
CA ASN A 37 5.21 -9.53 -5.62
C ASN A 37 4.35 -9.17 -6.85
N ASN A 38 4.62 -9.80 -7.99
CA ASN A 38 4.07 -9.44 -9.29
C ASN A 38 2.76 -10.14 -9.72
N THR A 39 2.23 -11.01 -8.85
CA THR A 39 0.92 -11.66 -9.00
C THR A 39 0.01 -11.26 -7.85
N LEU A 40 -1.31 -11.34 -8.03
CA LEU A 40 -2.28 -10.85 -7.04
C LEU A 40 -2.14 -11.58 -5.69
N ASP A 41 -1.98 -12.89 -5.71
CA ASP A 41 -1.75 -13.73 -4.53
C ASP A 41 -0.48 -13.32 -3.77
N LYS A 42 0.64 -13.10 -4.47
CA LYS A 42 1.89 -12.62 -3.87
C LYS A 42 1.74 -11.21 -3.32
N TYR A 43 1.05 -10.32 -4.04
CA TYR A 43 0.85 -8.94 -3.61
C TYR A 43 -0.01 -8.86 -2.35
N LEU A 44 -1.12 -9.59 -2.29
CA LEU A 44 -1.95 -9.71 -1.07
C LEU A 44 -1.15 -10.35 0.07
N GLY A 45 -0.32 -11.36 -0.21
CA GLY A 45 0.60 -11.95 0.77
C GLY A 45 1.64 -10.95 1.30
N GLY A 46 2.16 -10.08 0.43
CA GLY A 46 3.05 -8.98 0.80
C GLY A 46 2.37 -7.94 1.69
N ILE A 47 1.13 -7.56 1.39
CA ILE A 47 0.33 -6.66 2.25
C ILE A 47 0.13 -7.29 3.63
N LYS A 48 -0.26 -8.57 3.70
CA LYS A 48 -0.41 -9.31 4.97
C LYS A 48 0.88 -9.28 5.78
N SER A 49 1.98 -9.73 5.19
CA SER A 49 3.27 -9.86 5.88
C SER A 49 3.77 -8.50 6.37
N TRP A 50 3.67 -7.45 5.56
CA TRP A 50 4.03 -6.10 5.98
C TRP A 50 3.14 -5.61 7.14
N THR A 51 1.84 -5.84 7.09
CA THR A 51 0.90 -5.40 8.14
C THR A 51 1.18 -6.10 9.48
N GLU A 52 1.59 -7.38 9.45
CA GLU A 52 2.00 -8.13 10.66
C GLU A 52 3.26 -7.52 11.30
N ASP A 53 4.21 -7.07 10.48
CA ASP A 53 5.53 -6.60 10.93
C ASP A 53 5.67 -5.07 11.05
N MET A 54 4.67 -4.29 10.61
CA MET A 54 4.82 -2.84 10.41
C MET A 54 5.23 -2.11 11.69
N ASN A 55 4.75 -2.54 12.86
CA ASN A 55 5.11 -1.92 14.13
C ASN A 55 6.61 -1.96 14.39
N GLY A 56 7.25 -3.10 14.08
CA GLY A 56 8.70 -3.26 14.17
C GLY A 56 9.43 -2.32 13.22
N TYR A 57 8.93 -2.16 11.98
CA TYR A 57 9.46 -1.19 11.03
C TYR A 57 9.42 0.25 11.58
N TYR A 58 8.29 0.71 12.11
CA TYR A 58 8.18 2.08 12.66
C TYR A 58 9.14 2.30 13.83
N VAL A 59 9.18 1.37 14.78
CA VAL A 59 10.08 1.43 15.95
C VAL A 59 11.55 1.46 15.51
N ASN A 60 11.96 0.55 14.62
CA ASN A 60 13.34 0.48 14.14
C ASN A 60 13.77 1.73 13.36
N MET A 61 12.82 2.40 12.70
CA MET A 61 13.07 3.64 11.98
C MET A 61 12.98 4.89 12.87
N GLY A 62 12.74 4.73 14.19
CA GLY A 62 12.55 5.86 15.11
C GLY A 62 11.31 6.70 14.80
N LYS A 63 10.31 6.10 14.13
CA LYS A 63 9.06 6.75 13.74
C LYS A 63 7.94 6.39 14.72
N PRO A 64 6.98 7.29 14.97
CA PRO A 64 5.80 6.92 15.73
C PRO A 64 5.04 5.81 15.00
N THR A 65 4.65 4.77 15.74
CA THR A 65 3.74 3.75 15.23
C THR A 65 2.39 4.39 14.92
N PRO A 66 1.74 4.06 13.79
CA PRO A 66 0.42 4.59 13.47
C PRO A 66 -0.60 4.21 14.53
N GLU A 67 -1.16 5.22 15.19
CA GLU A 67 -2.29 5.08 16.12
C GLU A 67 -3.58 5.48 15.39
N ASN A 68 -4.71 4.84 15.72
CA ASN A 68 -6.04 5.14 15.15
C ASN A 68 -6.20 4.86 13.64
N VAL A 69 -5.46 3.88 13.09
CA VAL A 69 -5.69 3.42 11.72
C VAL A 69 -7.09 2.80 11.62
N ASN A 70 -7.92 3.32 10.71
CA ASN A 70 -9.25 2.76 10.45
C ASN A 70 -9.16 1.53 9.53
N TRP A 71 -8.76 0.39 10.12
CA TRP A 71 -8.58 -0.88 9.40
C TRP A 71 -9.83 -1.36 8.66
N ARG A 72 -11.02 -1.00 9.12
CA ARG A 72 -12.28 -1.38 8.46
C ARG A 72 -12.36 -0.80 7.05
N VAL A 73 -12.02 0.48 6.88
CA VAL A 73 -12.06 1.14 5.56
C VAL A 73 -11.06 0.49 4.60
N PHE A 74 -9.86 0.14 5.06
CA PHE A 74 -8.90 -0.61 4.26
C PHE A 74 -9.46 -1.97 3.81
N ALA A 75 -10.11 -2.70 4.72
CA ALA A 75 -10.74 -3.98 4.39
C ALA A 75 -11.91 -3.82 3.41
N GLU A 76 -12.75 -2.78 3.57
CA GLU A 76 -13.86 -2.47 2.67
C GLU A 76 -13.36 -2.16 1.25
N ILE A 77 -12.27 -1.40 1.10
CA ILE A 77 -11.64 -1.12 -0.20
C ILE A 77 -11.17 -2.41 -0.86
N LEU A 78 -10.46 -3.28 -0.13
CA LEU A 78 -9.99 -4.56 -0.65
C LEU A 78 -11.15 -5.48 -1.06
N MET A 79 -12.20 -5.54 -0.23
CA MET A 79 -13.38 -6.35 -0.52
C MET A 79 -14.16 -5.83 -1.75
N ALA A 80 -14.37 -4.51 -1.85
CA ALA A 80 -15.07 -3.92 -2.98
C ALA A 80 -14.36 -4.22 -4.32
N ALA A 81 -13.03 -4.17 -4.33
CA ALA A 81 -12.21 -4.50 -5.50
C ALA A 81 -12.26 -5.98 -5.92
N THR A 82 -12.84 -6.87 -5.10
CA THR A 82 -13.06 -8.28 -5.51
C THR A 82 -14.42 -8.52 -6.17
N ILE A 83 -15.36 -7.59 -6.03
CA ILE A 83 -16.77 -7.79 -6.40
C ILE A 83 -17.22 -6.79 -7.48
N TYR A 84 -16.85 -5.51 -7.35
CA TYR A 84 -17.51 -4.41 -8.07
C TYR A 84 -16.60 -3.60 -8.99
N GLU A 85 -15.41 -3.22 -8.53
CA GLU A 85 -14.51 -2.24 -9.18
C GLU A 85 -13.37 -2.90 -9.97
#